data_AF-A0A939ZZA5-F1
#
_entry.id   AF-A0A939ZZA5-F1
#
_cell.length_a   1.000
_cell.length_b   1.000
_cell.length_c   1.000
_cell.angle_alpha   90.00
_cell.angle_beta   90.00
_cell.angle_gamma   90.00
#
_symmetry.space_group_name_H-M   'P 1'
#
loop_
_entity.id
_entity.type
_entity.pdbx_description
1 polymer ?
#
loop_
_entity_poly.entity_id
_entity_poly.type
_entity_poly.pdbx_seq_one_letter_code
_entity_poly.pdbx_strand_id
1 'polypeptide(L)' 'MPKFIPYKKLSKRKRRELDNEQRGSWGAVNPVTRAIKSRKIYDRKRDKEIERMEE' A
#
# COMPACT_ATOMS: atom_id res chain seq x y z
N MET A 1 -12.89 -24.50 -22.92
CA MET A 1 -12.68 -23.29 -22.08
C MET A 1 -13.93 -23.04 -21.25
N PRO A 2 -13.81 -22.70 -19.96
CA PRO A 2 -14.98 -22.29 -19.18
C PRO A 2 -15.63 -21.07 -19.85
N LYS A 3 -16.97 -21.03 -19.88
CA LYS A 3 -17.71 -19.90 -20.43
C LYS A 3 -17.43 -18.66 -19.59
N PHE A 4 -17.13 -17.54 -20.23
CA PHE A 4 -16.97 -16.26 -19.54
C PHE A 4 -18.31 -15.81 -18.96
N ILE A 5 -18.34 -15.57 -17.65
CA ILE A 5 -19.51 -15.04 -16.94
C ILE A 5 -19.14 -13.67 -16.41
N PRO A 6 -19.86 -12.59 -16.80
CA PRO A 6 -19.63 -11.26 -16.26
C PRO A 6 -19.76 -11.23 -14.74
N TYR A 7 -18.92 -10.45 -14.06
CA TYR A 7 -18.88 -10.34 -12.59
C TYR A 7 -20.25 -10.11 -11.95
N LYS A 8 -21.07 -9.24 -12.53
CA LYS A 8 -22.43 -8.91 -12.02
C LYS A 8 -23.37 -10.12 -11.99
N LYS A 9 -23.13 -11.12 -12.86
CA LYS A 9 -23.94 -12.34 -12.98
C LYS A 9 -23.43 -13.50 -12.12
N LEU A 10 -22.31 -13.33 -11.41
CA LEU A 10 -21.80 -14.33 -10.48
C LEU A 10 -22.67 -14.38 -9.21
N SER A 11 -22.76 -15.57 -8.61
CA SER A 11 -23.38 -15.75 -7.29
C SER A 11 -22.61 -14.94 -6.25
N LYS A 12 -23.28 -14.57 -5.14
CA LYS A 12 -22.66 -13.83 -4.04
C LYS A 12 -21.36 -14.49 -3.53
N ARG A 13 -21.34 -15.83 -3.47
CA ARG A 13 -20.17 -16.61 -3.03
C ARG A 13 -19.00 -16.50 -4.01
N LYS A 14 -19.23 -16.70 -5.31
CA LYS A 14 -18.17 -16.62 -6.32
C LYS A 14 -17.58 -15.21 -6.44
N ARG A 15 -18.39 -14.16 -6.30
CA ARG A 15 -17.88 -12.79 -6.25
C ARG A 15 -16.93 -12.58 -5.08
N ARG A 16 -17.25 -13.12 -3.90
CA ARG A 16 -16.41 -13.02 -2.72
C ARG A 16 -15.09 -13.76 -2.88
N GLU A 17 -15.12 -14.97 -3.44
CA GLU A 17 -13.91 -15.75 -3.76
C GLU A 17 -12.99 -14.96 -4.71
N LEU A 18 -13.54 -14.44 -5.81
CA LEU A 18 -12.79 -13.62 -6.78
C LEU A 18 -12.24 -12.33 -6.13
N ASP A 19 -13.07 -11.60 -5.39
CA ASP A 19 -12.64 -10.39 -4.69
C ASP A 19 -11.54 -10.68 -3.68
N ASN A 20 -11.58 -11.82 -2.99
CA ASN A 20 -10.55 -12.22 -2.04
C ASN A 20 -9.25 -12.65 -2.75
N GLU A 21 -9.34 -13.23 -3.94
CA GLU A 21 -8.17 -13.49 -4.79
C GLU A 21 -7.51 -12.18 -5.25
N GLN A 22 -8.32 -11.15 -5.55
CA GLN A 22 -7.82 -9.83 -5.93
C GLN A 22 -7.37 -8.98 -4.74
N ARG A 23 -8.02 -9.13 -3.57
CA ARG A 23 -7.66 -8.43 -2.33
C ARG A 23 -6.52 -9.17 -1.64
N GLY A 24 -5.33 -8.60 -1.67
CA GLY A 24 -4.19 -9.10 -0.92
C GLY A 24 -3.41 -7.96 -0.32
N SER A 25 -2.19 -7.76 -0.82
CA SER A 25 -1.36 -6.62 -0.46
C SER A 25 -1.79 -5.36 -1.21
N TRP A 26 -1.34 -4.20 -0.76
CA TRP A 26 -1.43 -2.93 -1.48
C TRP A 26 -0.59 -2.90 -2.78
N GLY A 27 -0.26 -4.07 -3.34
CA GLY A 27 0.65 -4.24 -4.47
C GLY A 27 2.04 -3.70 -4.13
N ALA A 28 2.51 -2.76 -4.94
CA ALA A 28 3.80 -2.08 -4.76
C ALA A 28 3.74 -0.92 -3.73
N VAL A 29 2.54 -0.55 -3.25
CA VAL A 29 2.39 0.60 -2.36
C VAL A 29 2.47 0.14 -0.92
N ASN A 30 3.61 0.29 -0.26
CA ASN A 30 3.68 0.05 1.18
C ASN A 30 3.20 1.30 1.96
N PRO A 31 2.03 1.28 2.62
CA PRO A 31 1.51 2.45 3.34
C PRO A 31 2.43 2.90 4.48
N VAL A 32 3.23 1.99 5.06
CA VAL A 32 4.19 2.28 6.13
C VAL A 32 5.36 3.11 5.63
N THR A 33 5.84 2.85 4.40
CA THR A 33 6.98 3.58 3.82
C THR A 33 6.66 5.02 3.43
N ARG A 34 5.38 5.40 3.33
CA ARG A 34 4.96 6.79 3.10
C ARG A 34 4.80 7.58 4.41
N ALA A 35 5.02 6.95 5.57
CA ALA A 35 4.98 7.65 6.85
C ALA A 35 6.23 8.55 6.99
N ILE A 36 6.04 9.85 6.81
CA ILE A 36 7.06 10.86 7.11
C ILE A 36 7.32 10.82 8.62
N LYS A 37 8.59 10.72 9.03
CA LYS A 37 8.97 10.81 10.44
C LYS A 37 8.45 12.12 11.05
N SER A 38 7.85 12.03 12.24
CA SER A 38 7.34 13.20 12.95
C SER A 38 8.46 14.23 13.18
N ARG A 39 8.18 15.49 12.86
CA ARG A 39 9.11 16.63 13.07
C ARG A 39 9.31 16.99 14.55
N LYS A 40 8.49 16.43 15.45
CA LYS A 40 8.56 16.69 16.90
C LYS A 40 9.46 15.70 17.64
N ILE A 41 9.88 14.62 16.99
CA ILE A 41 10.75 13.61 17.62
C ILE A 41 12.18 14.11 17.55
N TYR A 42 12.89 14.06 18.68
CA TYR A 42 14.30 14.39 18.76
C TYR A 42 15.14 13.39 17.95
N ASP A 43 15.87 13.85 16.94
CA ASP A 43 16.73 13.02 16.09
C ASP A 43 18.03 13.78 15.73
N ARG A 44 19.12 13.54 16.47
CA ARG A 44 20.42 14.21 16.28
C ARG A 44 21.05 13.96 14.91
N LYS A 45 20.65 12.90 14.20
CA LYS A 45 21.22 12.62 12.86
C LYS A 45 20.66 13.57 11.81
N ARG A 46 19.45 14.08 12.05
CA ARG A 46 18.77 15.01 11.15
C ARG A 46 19.50 16.34 11.05
N ASP A 47 19.95 16.89 12.18
CA ASP A 47 20.64 18.18 12.21
C ASP A 47 21.94 18.12 11.41
N LYS A 48 22.70 17.03 11.53
CA LYS A 48 23.92 16.77 10.74
C LYS A 48 23.66 16.62 9.24
N GLU A 49 22.50 16.10 8.87
CA GLU A 49 22.11 15.94 7.47
C GLU A 49 21.71 17.28 6.86
N ILE A 50 21.06 18.16 7.64
CA ILE A 50 20.75 19.54 7.25
C ILE A 50 22.05 20.32 7.05
N GLU A 51 22.98 20.28 8.01
CA GLU A 51 24.29 20.96 7.90
C GLU A 51 25.04 20.53 6.63
N ARG A 52 25.04 19.24 6.29
CA ARG A 52 25.68 18.72 5.07
C ARG A 52 24.99 19.18 3.77
N MET A 53 23.68 19.42 3.79
CA MET A 53 22.94 19.89 2.61
C MET A 53 23.10 21.40 2.38
N GLU A 54 23.43 22.15 3.42
CA GLU A 54 23.63 23.61 3.39
C GLU A 54 25.06 24.03 3.00
N GLU A 55 26.02 23.10 3.10
CA GLU A 55 27.42 23.22 2.63
C GLU A 55 27.55 23.01 1.11
#